data_AF-A0A952UWI7-F1
#
_entry.id   AF-A0A952UWI7-F1
#
_cell.length_a   1.000
_cell.length_b   1.000
_cell.length_c   1.000
_cell.angle_alpha   90.00
_cell.angle_beta   90.00
_cell.angle_gamma   90.00
#
_symmetry.space_group_name_H-M   'P 1'
#
loop_
_entity.id
_entity.type
_entity.pdbx_description
1 polymer ?
#
loop_
_entity_poly.entity_id
_entity_poly.type
_entity_poly.pdbx_seq_one_letter_code
_entity_poly.pdbx_strand_id
1 'polypeptide(L)'
;MKRTILGLVAISTLLLSACGEDPDQLTGGAGTRAPNRTPSTQIPDTPEQTSKATAGSESSTFDHSNDPAGATAEFEPTDPAQVRAVGSPEVTSRLHGCGKLSVASIGQLITSRGIGGGGQRPQNTQSGADIFRQGPTAAALGAANYNGRVPEAPFASTSAISKMYDIFAMASYDVVADNWEAPACPGVKVLEAGKFTKDGISCLIGKPATDEYVAIANDAIVKSPNDGAKIAIAAMLSAAHTCQ
;
A
#
# COMPACT_ATOMS: atom_id res chain seq x y z
N MET A 1 -29.74 -46.60 34.11
CA MET A 1 -29.48 -47.89 33.45
C MET A 1 -28.47 -47.68 32.33
N LYS A 2 -27.32 -48.38 32.40
CA LYS A 2 -26.57 -49.07 31.32
C LYS A 2 -26.50 -48.39 29.92
N ARG A 3 -25.37 -48.24 29.22
CA ARG A 3 -24.02 -48.83 29.28
C ARG A 3 -23.17 -48.20 28.13
N THR A 4 -21.91 -47.86 28.41
CA THR A 4 -20.64 -48.09 27.64
C THR A 4 -20.65 -47.95 26.09
N ILE A 5 -19.61 -47.40 25.42
CA ILE A 5 -18.30 -48.03 25.18
C ILE A 5 -17.25 -47.00 24.68
N LEU A 6 -16.01 -47.17 25.17
CA LEU A 6 -14.72 -46.60 24.75
C LEU A 6 -14.27 -47.08 23.36
N GLY A 7 -13.51 -46.24 22.63
CA GLY A 7 -12.61 -46.67 21.55
C GLY A 7 -11.35 -45.79 21.51
N LEU A 8 -10.22 -46.38 21.88
CA LEU A 8 -8.86 -45.81 21.96
C LEU A 8 -8.09 -46.06 20.64
N VAL A 9 -7.12 -45.18 20.33
CA VAL A 9 -5.79 -45.47 19.69
C VAL A 9 -5.85 -45.71 18.16
N ALA A 10 -5.03 -45.14 17.28
CA ALA A 10 -3.57 -44.95 17.33
C ALA A 10 -3.03 -44.18 16.09
N ILE A 11 -1.81 -43.64 16.26
CA ILE A 11 -0.67 -43.64 15.31
C ILE A 11 -0.57 -42.53 14.24
N SER A 12 0.53 -41.81 14.41
CA SER A 12 1.23 -40.88 13.53
C SER A 12 1.51 -41.41 12.11
N THR A 13 1.41 -40.52 11.13
CA THR A 13 2.21 -40.57 9.90
C THR A 13 2.72 -39.17 9.56
N LEU A 14 4.03 -38.96 9.75
CA LEU A 14 4.81 -37.97 9.01
C LEU A 14 4.82 -38.41 7.53
N LEU A 15 4.41 -37.52 6.64
CA LEU A 15 4.76 -37.59 5.22
C LEU A 15 5.42 -36.27 4.83
N LEU A 16 6.74 -36.31 4.71
CA LEU A 16 7.52 -35.44 3.83
C LEU A 16 7.34 -35.96 2.40
N SER A 17 6.73 -35.17 1.52
CA SER A 17 6.86 -35.16 0.04
C SER A 17 5.81 -34.17 -0.50
N ALA A 18 6.03 -33.26 -1.42
CA ALA A 18 7.12 -33.02 -2.34
C ALA A 18 7.08 -31.52 -2.72
N CYS A 19 8.24 -30.91 -2.94
CA CYS A 19 8.31 -29.72 -3.77
C CYS A 19 7.95 -30.16 -5.19
N GLY A 20 6.76 -29.79 -5.65
CA GLY A 20 6.40 -29.91 -7.06
C GLY A 20 7.21 -28.91 -7.86
N GLU A 21 8.13 -29.40 -8.67
CA GLU A 21 8.76 -28.65 -9.75
C GLU A 21 7.78 -28.61 -10.93
N ASP A 22 6.77 -27.75 -10.84
CA ASP A 22 6.03 -27.34 -12.03
C ASP A 22 6.79 -26.20 -12.70
N PRO A 23 7.30 -26.37 -13.95
CA PRO A 23 7.81 -25.26 -14.72
C PRO A 23 6.62 -24.35 -15.08
N ASP A 24 6.55 -23.22 -14.38
CA ASP A 24 5.60 -22.14 -14.60
C ASP A 24 5.78 -21.57 -16.02
N GLN A 25 5.13 -22.21 -17.00
CA GLN A 25 5.06 -21.70 -18.37
C GLN A 25 4.04 -20.59 -18.44
N LEU A 26 4.51 -19.36 -18.25
CA LEU A 26 3.88 -18.16 -18.79
C LEU A 26 4.84 -17.50 -19.79
N THR A 27 4.98 -18.15 -20.95
CA THR A 27 5.64 -17.59 -22.12
C THR A 27 4.77 -16.52 -22.78
N GLY A 28 5.33 -15.33 -23.03
CA GLY A 28 4.67 -14.32 -23.84
C GLY A 28 5.46 -13.01 -23.95
N GLY A 29 6.64 -13.03 -24.58
CA GLY A 29 7.44 -11.83 -24.80
C GLY A 29 8.54 -12.03 -25.82
N ALA A 30 8.18 -12.34 -27.06
CA ALA A 30 9.11 -12.38 -28.19
C ALA A 30 9.57 -10.95 -28.53
N GLY A 31 10.79 -10.59 -28.13
CA GLY A 31 11.46 -9.35 -28.53
C GLY A 31 12.54 -9.64 -29.58
N THR A 32 12.23 -9.34 -30.84
CA THR A 32 13.13 -9.46 -31.99
C THR A 32 14.39 -8.60 -31.84
N ARG A 33 15.53 -9.25 -32.05
CA ARG A 33 16.90 -8.71 -32.12
C ARG A 33 17.08 -7.89 -33.40
N ALA A 34 17.68 -6.71 -33.31
CA ALA A 34 18.27 -6.01 -34.46
C ALA A 34 19.65 -5.40 -34.10
N PRO A 35 20.60 -5.30 -35.04
CA PRO A 35 22.03 -5.23 -34.72
C PRO A 35 22.72 -3.88 -35.07
N ASN A 36 23.93 -3.73 -34.52
CA ASN A 36 25.10 -3.04 -35.07
C ASN A 36 25.20 -1.50 -35.01
N ARG A 37 26.16 -0.99 -34.22
CA ARG A 37 26.96 0.21 -34.53
C ARG A 37 28.41 0.02 -34.09
N THR A 38 29.31 0.34 -35.02
CA THR A 38 30.78 0.28 -34.98
C THR A 38 31.41 1.41 -34.14
N PRO A 39 32.69 1.28 -33.72
CA PRO A 39 33.36 2.17 -32.77
C PRO A 39 34.10 3.32 -33.45
N SER A 40 34.09 4.52 -32.85
CA SER A 40 34.96 5.64 -33.24
C SER A 40 35.78 6.13 -32.06
N THR A 41 37.09 6.03 -32.24
CA THR A 41 38.19 6.57 -31.42
C THR A 41 38.23 8.10 -31.40
N GLN A 42 38.48 8.72 -30.24
CA GLN A 42 39.54 9.73 -30.00
C GLN A 42 39.44 10.34 -28.59
N ILE A 43 40.51 10.20 -27.80
CA ILE A 43 40.84 11.02 -26.61
C ILE A 43 41.94 12.01 -27.03
N PRO A 44 41.88 13.27 -26.56
CA PRO A 44 43.07 13.83 -25.90
C PRO A 44 42.75 14.44 -24.54
N ASP A 45 43.56 14.05 -23.55
CA ASP A 45 43.57 14.51 -22.17
C ASP A 45 44.12 15.94 -22.03
N THR A 46 43.45 16.76 -21.21
CA THR A 46 44.06 17.88 -20.49
C THR A 46 43.69 17.79 -18.99
N PRO A 47 44.66 17.91 -18.06
CA PRO A 47 44.44 17.64 -16.64
C PRO A 47 44.04 18.92 -15.88
N GLU A 48 42.80 19.38 -16.02
CA GLU A 48 42.28 20.46 -15.17
C GLU A 48 40.75 20.43 -15.06
N GLN A 49 40.16 19.32 -14.60
CA GLN A 49 38.75 19.30 -14.15
C GLN A 49 38.34 18.02 -13.38
N THR A 50 39.19 17.50 -12.49
CA THR A 50 38.88 16.29 -11.69
C THR A 50 38.09 16.58 -10.41
N SER A 51 37.00 17.36 -10.45
CA SER A 51 36.11 17.49 -9.29
C SER A 51 34.62 17.56 -9.59
N LYS A 52 34.17 17.19 -10.79
CA LYS A 52 32.73 17.15 -11.15
C LYS A 52 32.34 15.99 -12.07
N ALA A 53 32.81 14.78 -11.79
CA ALA A 53 32.34 13.60 -12.50
C ALA A 53 31.10 13.01 -11.79
N THR A 54 29.90 13.37 -12.26
CA THR A 54 28.63 12.66 -11.96
C THR A 54 28.16 11.83 -13.15
N ALA A 55 29.03 11.59 -14.13
CA ALA A 55 28.79 10.68 -15.24
C ALA A 55 29.73 9.49 -15.10
N GLY A 56 29.15 8.28 -15.16
CA GLY A 56 29.86 7.01 -15.00
C GLY A 56 31.08 6.88 -15.91
N SER A 57 32.17 6.38 -15.34
CA SER A 57 33.41 6.10 -16.08
C SER A 57 33.27 4.90 -17.02
N GLU A 58 34.23 4.73 -17.92
CA GLU A 58 34.32 3.58 -18.85
C GLU A 58 34.49 2.24 -18.13
N SER A 59 34.63 2.26 -16.80
CA SER A 59 34.74 1.08 -15.94
C SER A 59 33.51 0.81 -15.06
N SER A 60 32.52 1.71 -14.97
CA SER A 60 31.28 1.50 -14.20
C SER A 60 30.10 2.39 -14.61
N THR A 61 28.90 1.81 -14.76
CA THR A 61 27.66 2.52 -15.12
C THR A 61 26.92 3.14 -13.92
N PHE A 62 27.53 3.22 -12.74
CA PHE A 62 26.87 3.66 -11.51
C PHE A 62 27.71 4.72 -10.79
N ASP A 63 27.57 5.97 -11.21
CA ASP A 63 27.91 7.13 -10.38
C ASP A 63 26.65 7.98 -10.23
N HIS A 64 25.84 7.69 -9.22
CA HIS A 64 24.74 8.57 -8.85
C HIS A 64 25.30 9.67 -7.95
N SER A 65 24.95 10.91 -8.25
CA SER A 65 25.19 12.04 -7.34
C SER A 65 24.48 11.75 -6.02
N ASN A 66 25.24 11.63 -4.93
CA ASN A 66 24.70 11.46 -3.57
C ASN A 66 24.22 12.78 -2.96
N ASP A 67 24.10 13.81 -3.78
CA ASP A 67 23.61 15.12 -3.44
C ASP A 67 22.12 15.20 -3.82
N PRO A 68 21.20 15.27 -2.84
CA PRO A 68 19.77 15.30 -3.09
C PRO A 68 19.28 16.54 -3.86
N ALA A 69 20.15 17.52 -4.15
CA ALA A 69 19.82 18.71 -4.95
C ALA A 69 20.84 19.04 -6.06
N GLY A 70 21.96 18.33 -6.19
CA GLY A 70 23.04 18.72 -7.10
C GLY A 70 23.62 20.11 -6.80
N ALA A 71 23.51 20.58 -5.56
CA ALA A 71 23.97 21.87 -5.12
C ALA A 71 25.41 21.78 -4.58
N THR A 72 26.36 22.30 -5.36
CA THR A 72 27.70 22.66 -4.85
C THR A 72 27.65 23.88 -3.91
N ALA A 73 26.53 24.13 -3.25
CA ALA A 73 26.31 25.29 -2.43
C ALA A 73 26.23 24.88 -0.96
N GLU A 74 26.98 25.64 -0.16
CA GLU A 74 26.88 25.76 1.29
C GLU A 74 25.41 25.70 1.74
N PHE A 75 25.12 24.95 2.80
CA PHE A 75 23.76 24.73 3.31
C PHE A 75 23.07 26.08 3.55
N GLU A 76 22.26 26.54 2.60
CA GLU A 76 21.42 27.70 2.78
C GLU A 76 20.27 27.29 3.70
N PRO A 77 20.10 27.92 4.87
CA PRO A 77 18.95 27.65 5.72
C PRO A 77 17.68 27.93 4.91
N THR A 78 16.78 26.95 4.86
CA THR A 78 15.51 27.02 4.12
C THR A 78 14.81 28.36 4.35
N ASP A 79 14.49 29.04 3.25
CA ASP A 79 13.71 30.29 3.26
C ASP A 79 12.47 30.12 4.15
N PRO A 80 12.24 31.00 5.13
CA PRO A 80 11.02 31.00 5.94
C PRO A 80 9.73 30.94 5.11
N ALA A 81 9.73 31.44 3.86
CA ALA A 81 8.59 31.32 2.95
C ALA A 81 8.36 29.88 2.46
N GLN A 82 9.42 29.10 2.18
CA GLN A 82 9.30 27.67 1.87
C GLN A 82 8.83 26.87 3.09
N VAL A 83 9.35 27.16 4.28
CA VAL A 83 8.88 26.52 5.53
C VAL A 83 7.40 26.84 5.79
N ARG A 84 6.92 28.04 5.43
CA ARG A 84 5.49 28.37 5.51
C ARG A 84 4.65 27.66 4.44
N ALA A 85 5.21 27.36 3.28
CA ALA A 85 4.50 26.70 2.18
C ALA A 85 4.34 25.19 2.37
N VAL A 86 5.35 24.50 2.91
CA VAL A 86 5.34 23.04 3.11
C VAL A 86 4.98 22.64 4.55
N GLY A 87 5.16 23.55 5.51
CA GLY A 87 4.89 23.32 6.93
C GLY A 87 6.15 23.26 7.79
N SER A 88 5.97 23.07 9.09
CA SER A 88 7.11 22.89 10.00
C SER A 88 7.96 21.67 9.57
N PRO A 89 9.25 21.60 9.95
CA PRO A 89 10.09 20.43 9.66
C PRO A 89 9.48 19.10 10.13
N GLU A 90 8.68 19.12 11.21
CA GLU A 90 7.88 17.98 11.67
C GLU A 90 6.80 17.58 10.65
N VAL A 91 6.10 18.56 10.06
CA VAL A 91 5.10 18.32 9.00
C VAL A 91 5.79 17.83 7.73
N THR A 92 6.86 18.48 7.30
CA THR A 92 7.62 18.08 6.10
C THR A 92 8.22 16.67 6.23
N SER A 93 8.78 16.34 7.39
CA SER A 93 9.30 14.98 7.65
C SER A 93 8.18 13.92 7.72
N ARG A 94 6.97 14.28 8.13
CA ARG A 94 5.79 13.40 8.04
C ARG A 94 5.30 13.24 6.60
N LEU A 95 5.27 14.32 5.83
CA LEU A 95 4.89 14.31 4.40
C LEU A 95 5.88 13.50 3.55
N HIS A 96 7.17 13.53 3.87
CA HIS A 96 8.23 12.91 3.06
C HIS A 96 8.89 11.66 3.68
N GLY A 97 8.67 11.37 4.95
CA GLY A 97 9.25 10.19 5.63
C GLY A 97 8.43 8.91 5.47
N CYS A 98 7.29 9.02 4.81
CA CYS A 98 6.21 8.06 4.93
C CYS A 98 6.14 7.25 3.63
N GLY A 99 6.78 6.08 3.66
CA GLY A 99 6.83 5.15 2.53
C GLY A 99 5.46 4.56 2.21
N LYS A 100 5.32 3.99 1.00
CA LYS A 100 4.12 3.22 0.65
C LYS A 100 3.98 2.03 1.61
N LEU A 101 2.76 1.69 2.00
CA LEU A 101 2.49 0.37 2.59
C LEU A 101 2.86 -0.70 1.57
N SER A 102 3.57 -1.75 2.01
CA SER A 102 3.83 -2.89 1.13
C SER A 102 2.52 -3.53 0.68
N VAL A 103 2.49 -4.14 -0.51
CA VAL A 103 1.30 -4.86 -1.00
C VAL A 103 0.89 -5.96 -0.02
N ALA A 104 1.86 -6.61 0.63
CA ALA A 104 1.60 -7.56 1.70
C ALA A 104 0.91 -6.90 2.92
N SER A 105 1.38 -5.73 3.35
CA SER A 105 0.77 -4.95 4.44
C SER A 105 -0.66 -4.52 4.10
N ILE A 106 -0.93 -4.13 2.85
CA ILE A 106 -2.29 -3.81 2.39
C ILE A 106 -3.18 -5.05 2.49
N GLY A 107 -2.70 -6.22 2.06
CA GLY A 107 -3.45 -7.48 2.19
C GLY A 107 -3.77 -7.86 3.65
N GLN A 108 -2.82 -7.65 4.56
CA GLN A 108 -3.02 -7.85 5.99
C GLN A 108 -4.00 -6.84 6.59
N LEU A 109 -3.94 -5.58 6.16
CA LEU A 109 -4.89 -4.55 6.56
C LEU A 109 -6.32 -4.94 6.16
N ILE A 110 -6.53 -5.31 4.89
CA ILE A 110 -7.85 -5.72 4.37
C ILE A 110 -8.41 -6.88 5.21
N THR A 111 -7.60 -7.91 5.43
CA THR A 111 -8.02 -9.10 6.17
C THR A 111 -8.30 -8.79 7.65
N SER A 112 -7.41 -8.06 8.31
CA SER A 112 -7.51 -7.74 9.74
C SER A 112 -8.64 -6.75 10.07
N ARG A 113 -9.12 -5.99 9.07
CA ARG A 113 -10.28 -5.09 9.19
C ARG A 113 -11.59 -5.73 8.76
N GLY A 114 -11.61 -7.04 8.49
CA GLY A 114 -12.85 -7.73 8.12
C GLY A 114 -13.39 -7.35 6.74
N ILE A 115 -12.53 -6.84 5.85
CA ILE A 115 -12.91 -6.47 4.48
C ILE A 115 -12.85 -7.75 3.64
N GLY A 116 -14.00 -8.40 3.49
CA GLY A 116 -14.11 -9.73 2.88
C GLY A 116 -15.21 -9.88 1.83
N GLY A 117 -15.99 -8.82 1.56
CA GLY A 117 -17.09 -8.86 0.60
C GLY A 117 -18.47 -9.24 1.15
N GLY A 118 -18.64 -9.32 2.47
CA GLY A 118 -19.93 -9.65 3.12
C GLY A 118 -20.96 -8.52 3.11
N GLY A 119 -20.55 -7.28 2.82
CA GLY A 119 -21.42 -6.10 2.79
C GLY A 119 -22.38 -6.04 1.61
N GLN A 120 -23.53 -5.40 1.80
CA GLN A 120 -24.48 -5.10 0.72
C GLN A 120 -23.90 -4.04 -0.21
N ARG A 121 -23.92 -4.28 -1.52
CA ARG A 121 -23.35 -3.38 -2.53
C ARG A 121 -24.14 -3.47 -3.85
N PRO A 122 -24.06 -2.47 -4.74
CA PRO A 122 -24.79 -2.48 -6.00
C PRO A 122 -24.47 -3.72 -6.83
N GLN A 123 -25.44 -4.17 -7.64
CA GLN A 123 -25.26 -5.36 -8.46
C GLN A 123 -24.06 -5.22 -9.41
N ASN A 124 -23.31 -6.29 -9.61
CA ASN A 124 -22.10 -6.35 -10.44
C ASN A 124 -20.94 -5.46 -9.95
N THR A 125 -20.93 -5.05 -8.68
CA THR A 125 -19.79 -4.36 -8.08
C THR A 125 -18.94 -5.29 -7.23
N GLN A 126 -17.63 -5.05 -7.24
CA GLN A 126 -16.64 -5.87 -6.54
C GLN A 126 -16.43 -5.37 -5.12
N SER A 127 -16.12 -6.27 -4.18
CA SER A 127 -15.69 -5.83 -2.85
C SER A 127 -14.30 -5.21 -2.89
N GLY A 128 -13.92 -4.46 -1.84
CA GLY A 128 -12.54 -3.96 -1.72
C GLY A 128 -11.52 -5.10 -1.74
N ALA A 129 -11.85 -6.24 -1.15
CA ALA A 129 -11.01 -7.44 -1.16
C ALA A 129 -10.88 -8.03 -2.56
N ASP A 130 -11.95 -8.05 -3.36
CA ASP A 130 -11.90 -8.53 -4.73
C ASP A 130 -11.11 -7.58 -5.64
N ILE A 131 -11.22 -6.26 -5.43
CA ILE A 131 -10.38 -5.28 -6.12
C ILE A 131 -8.91 -5.53 -5.81
N PHE A 132 -8.55 -5.75 -4.55
CA PHE A 132 -7.17 -6.04 -4.16
C PHE A 132 -6.62 -7.31 -4.82
N ARG A 133 -7.43 -8.36 -4.94
CA ARG A 133 -7.03 -9.66 -5.51
C ARG A 133 -6.97 -9.70 -7.04
N GLN A 134 -7.41 -8.66 -7.73
CA GLN A 134 -7.33 -8.60 -9.19
C GLN A 134 -5.88 -8.50 -9.68
N GLY A 135 -5.56 -9.24 -10.74
CA GLY A 135 -4.22 -9.23 -11.36
C GLY A 135 -3.69 -7.82 -11.68
N PRO A 136 -4.46 -6.93 -12.33
CA PRO A 136 -4.03 -5.56 -12.62
C PRO A 136 -3.76 -4.69 -11.37
N THR A 137 -4.38 -5.01 -10.23
CA THR A 137 -4.22 -4.23 -9.00
C THR A 137 -2.81 -4.35 -8.44
N ALA A 138 -2.17 -5.52 -8.54
CA ALA A 138 -0.78 -5.70 -8.10
C ALA A 138 0.17 -4.73 -8.80
N ALA A 139 0.05 -4.59 -10.13
CA ALA A 139 0.85 -3.63 -10.90
C ALA A 139 0.51 -2.18 -10.53
N ALA A 140 -0.77 -1.84 -10.37
CA ALA A 140 -1.20 -0.49 -9.99
C ALA A 140 -0.69 -0.06 -8.61
N LEU A 141 -0.62 -1.00 -7.66
CA LEU A 141 -0.03 -0.80 -6.34
C LEU A 141 1.51 -0.84 -6.38
N GLY A 142 2.14 -1.15 -7.51
CA GLY A 142 3.59 -1.21 -7.64
C GLY A 142 4.21 -2.45 -6.98
N ALA A 143 3.53 -3.59 -7.00
CA ALA A 143 4.07 -4.87 -6.55
C ALA A 143 5.38 -5.23 -7.28
N ALA A 144 6.20 -6.07 -6.64
CA ALA A 144 7.42 -6.58 -7.27
C ALA A 144 7.12 -7.38 -8.54
N ASN A 145 7.95 -7.20 -9.56
CA ASN A 145 7.97 -8.02 -10.77
C ASN A 145 9.33 -8.72 -10.88
N TYR A 146 9.42 -9.93 -10.33
CA TYR A 146 10.66 -10.71 -10.28
C TYR A 146 11.16 -11.12 -11.68
N ASN A 147 10.26 -11.41 -12.62
CA ASN A 147 10.62 -11.70 -14.02
C ASN A 147 11.30 -10.50 -14.68
N GLY A 148 10.85 -9.29 -14.36
CA GLY A 148 11.46 -8.03 -14.79
C GLY A 148 12.62 -7.55 -13.91
N ARG A 149 12.96 -8.27 -12.82
CA ARG A 149 13.93 -7.84 -11.80
C ARG A 149 13.60 -6.45 -11.21
N VAL A 150 12.32 -6.12 -11.13
CA VAL A 150 11.83 -4.87 -10.55
C VAL A 150 11.36 -5.15 -9.12
N PRO A 151 11.96 -4.54 -8.09
CA PRO A 151 11.49 -4.68 -6.72
C PRO A 151 10.13 -3.98 -6.55
N GLU A 152 9.47 -4.22 -5.42
CA GLU A 152 8.28 -3.46 -5.06
C GLU A 152 8.61 -1.96 -4.97
N ALA A 153 7.74 -1.11 -5.51
CA ALA A 153 7.91 0.35 -5.46
C ALA A 153 7.85 0.84 -4.00
N PRO A 154 8.90 1.55 -3.51
CA PRO A 154 8.95 2.02 -2.13
C PRO A 154 8.10 3.29 -1.90
N PHE A 155 7.70 3.96 -2.97
CA PHE A 155 6.87 5.17 -2.95
C PHE A 155 5.48 4.90 -3.53
N ALA A 156 4.49 5.65 -3.04
CA ALA A 156 3.13 5.58 -3.54
C ALA A 156 3.03 6.43 -4.82
N SER A 157 2.91 5.79 -5.98
CA SER A 157 2.55 6.50 -7.21
C SER A 157 1.10 7.00 -7.14
N THR A 158 0.74 7.95 -8.01
CA THR A 158 -0.67 8.34 -8.18
C THR A 158 -1.57 7.14 -8.45
N SER A 159 -1.11 6.16 -9.24
CA SER A 159 -1.85 4.92 -9.50
C SER A 159 -2.06 4.09 -8.23
N ALA A 160 -1.07 4.01 -7.36
CA ALA A 160 -1.16 3.25 -6.11
C ALA A 160 -2.16 3.92 -5.15
N ILE A 161 -2.09 5.24 -4.99
CA ILE A 161 -3.01 6.00 -4.13
C ILE A 161 -4.44 5.90 -4.65
N SER A 162 -4.67 6.11 -5.96
CA SER A 162 -6.00 5.97 -6.55
C SER A 162 -6.53 4.55 -6.40
N LYS A 163 -5.69 3.52 -6.60
CA LYS A 163 -6.13 2.13 -6.45
C LYS A 163 -6.43 1.78 -5.00
N MET A 164 -5.66 2.29 -4.04
CA MET A 164 -5.96 2.14 -2.62
C MET A 164 -7.29 2.82 -2.27
N TYR A 165 -7.56 4.01 -2.80
CA TYR A 165 -8.85 4.67 -2.62
C TYR A 165 -10.01 3.82 -3.16
N ASP A 166 -9.88 3.25 -4.37
CA ASP A 166 -10.91 2.34 -4.94
C ASP A 166 -11.19 1.15 -4.01
N ILE A 167 -10.12 0.53 -3.49
CA ILE A 167 -10.21 -0.57 -2.53
C ILE A 167 -10.97 -0.13 -1.27
N PHE A 168 -10.61 1.01 -0.68
CA PHE A 168 -11.21 1.50 0.55
C PHE A 168 -12.64 2.02 0.36
N ALA A 169 -12.95 2.60 -0.79
CA ALA A 169 -14.31 2.98 -1.16
C ALA A 169 -15.20 1.73 -1.23
N MET A 170 -14.76 0.65 -1.86
CA MET A 170 -15.53 -0.58 -1.91
C MET A 170 -15.50 -1.39 -0.62
N ALA A 171 -14.45 -1.24 0.21
CA ALA A 171 -14.38 -1.80 1.55
C ALA A 171 -15.41 -1.16 2.49
N SER A 172 -15.76 0.11 2.27
CA SER A 172 -16.73 0.80 3.12
C SER A 172 -18.08 0.08 3.20
N TYR A 173 -18.50 -0.60 2.12
CA TYR A 173 -19.72 -1.41 2.11
C TYR A 173 -19.66 -2.63 3.04
N ASP A 174 -18.48 -3.23 3.25
CA ASP A 174 -18.30 -4.29 4.25
C ASP A 174 -18.35 -3.72 5.66
N VAL A 175 -17.67 -2.58 5.86
CA VAL A 175 -17.50 -1.96 7.17
C VAL A 175 -18.82 -1.42 7.72
N VAL A 176 -19.70 -0.87 6.86
CA VAL A 176 -21.04 -0.40 7.30
C VAL A 176 -22.05 -1.53 7.54
N ALA A 177 -21.71 -2.78 7.26
CA ALA A 177 -22.63 -3.89 7.45
C ALA A 177 -22.86 -4.16 8.95
N ASP A 178 -24.10 -4.49 9.33
CA ASP A 178 -24.46 -4.76 10.74
C ASP A 178 -23.68 -5.92 11.36
N ASN A 179 -23.24 -6.86 10.52
CA ASN A 179 -22.44 -8.02 10.87
C ASN A 179 -20.94 -7.81 10.60
N TRP A 180 -20.48 -6.57 10.41
CA TRP A 180 -19.06 -6.29 10.27
C TRP A 180 -18.31 -6.74 11.51
N GLU A 181 -17.27 -7.53 11.29
CA GLU A 181 -16.38 -8.03 12.33
C GLU A 181 -14.94 -7.90 11.83
N ALA A 182 -14.14 -7.13 12.56
CA ALA A 182 -12.72 -6.99 12.28
C ALA A 182 -11.92 -7.92 13.21
N PRO A 183 -11.16 -8.90 12.68
CA PRO A 183 -10.35 -9.80 13.51
C PRO A 183 -9.36 -9.09 14.43
N ALA A 184 -8.89 -7.90 14.06
CA ALA A 184 -7.98 -7.11 14.89
C ALA A 184 -8.66 -6.47 16.13
N CYS A 185 -9.99 -6.39 16.16
CA CYS A 185 -10.76 -5.74 17.23
C CYS A 185 -12.12 -6.43 17.44
N PRO A 186 -12.12 -7.66 17.98
CA PRO A 186 -13.33 -8.45 18.13
C PRO A 186 -14.37 -7.72 19.00
N GLY A 187 -15.63 -7.73 18.55
CA GLY A 187 -16.75 -7.11 19.26
C GLY A 187 -16.89 -5.59 19.09
N VAL A 188 -15.95 -4.92 18.41
CA VAL A 188 -16.04 -3.49 18.15
C VAL A 188 -16.95 -3.23 16.96
N LYS A 189 -17.89 -2.30 17.12
CA LYS A 189 -18.77 -1.84 16.03
C LYS A 189 -18.35 -0.46 15.56
N VAL A 190 -18.21 -0.29 14.25
CA VAL A 190 -17.91 1.02 13.66
C VAL A 190 -19.07 2.00 13.79
N LEU A 191 -20.31 1.48 13.70
CA LEU A 191 -21.55 2.24 13.84
C LEU A 191 -22.40 1.64 14.97
N GLU A 192 -22.95 2.52 15.80
CA GLU A 192 -23.93 2.17 16.82
C GLU A 192 -25.04 3.23 16.80
N ALA A 193 -26.30 2.77 16.73
CA ALA A 193 -27.47 3.65 16.58
C ALA A 193 -27.32 4.70 15.45
N GLY A 194 -26.68 4.31 14.34
CA GLY A 194 -26.47 5.18 13.17
C GLY A 194 -25.38 6.25 13.34
N LYS A 195 -24.54 6.15 14.38
CA LYS A 195 -23.41 7.07 14.62
C LYS A 195 -22.10 6.31 14.73
N PHE A 196 -21.01 6.96 14.33
CA PHE A 196 -19.67 6.41 14.52
C PHE A 196 -19.30 6.31 15.99
N THR A 197 -18.71 5.18 16.37
CA THR A 197 -18.14 4.98 17.70
C THR A 197 -16.64 5.29 17.68
N LYS A 198 -16.10 5.76 18.81
CA LYS A 198 -14.67 6.09 18.95
C LYS A 198 -13.80 4.83 18.80
N ASP A 199 -14.21 3.73 19.41
CA ASP A 199 -13.49 2.45 19.32
C ASP A 199 -13.55 1.86 17.91
N GLY A 200 -14.70 2.00 17.25
CA GLY A 200 -14.92 1.61 15.87
C GLY A 200 -13.98 2.31 14.89
N ILE A 201 -13.92 3.64 14.98
CA ILE A 201 -12.95 4.41 14.19
C ILE A 201 -11.53 3.98 14.56
N SER A 202 -11.21 3.88 15.86
CA SER A 202 -9.86 3.54 16.31
C SER A 202 -9.38 2.21 15.76
N CYS A 203 -10.25 1.20 15.75
CA CYS A 203 -9.97 -0.07 15.13
C CYS A 203 -9.73 0.09 13.62
N LEU A 204 -10.65 0.76 12.92
CA LEU A 204 -10.59 0.95 11.48
C LEU A 204 -9.24 1.55 11.05
N ILE A 205 -8.81 2.62 11.72
CA ILE A 205 -7.58 3.36 11.37
C ILE A 205 -6.32 2.83 12.08
N GLY A 206 -6.45 1.88 13.02
CA GLY A 206 -5.32 1.29 13.74
C GLY A 206 -4.62 2.22 14.74
N LYS A 207 -5.23 3.34 15.12
CA LYS A 207 -4.73 4.28 16.13
C LYS A 207 -5.90 4.87 16.94
N PRO A 208 -5.68 5.35 18.17
CA PRO A 208 -6.74 5.99 18.95
C PRO A 208 -7.36 7.17 18.20
N ALA A 209 -8.67 7.11 17.98
CA ALA A 209 -9.44 8.20 17.39
C ALA A 209 -9.63 9.31 18.43
N THR A 210 -9.58 10.57 17.99
CA THR A 210 -9.95 11.72 18.80
C THR A 210 -11.45 12.03 18.64
N ASP A 211 -11.98 12.93 19.46
CA ASP A 211 -13.40 13.29 19.39
C ASP A 211 -13.72 14.05 18.08
N GLU A 212 -12.74 14.73 17.50
CA GLU A 212 -12.84 15.39 16.20
C GLU A 212 -13.06 14.39 15.06
N TYR A 213 -12.41 13.22 15.08
CA TYR A 213 -12.67 12.16 14.10
C TYR A 213 -14.14 11.71 14.14
N VAL A 214 -14.67 11.51 15.35
CA VAL A 214 -16.07 11.13 15.56
C VAL A 214 -17.01 12.24 15.08
N ALA A 215 -16.71 13.50 15.39
CA ALA A 215 -17.51 14.65 14.98
C ALA A 215 -17.58 14.78 13.46
N ILE A 216 -16.43 14.73 12.77
CA ILE A 216 -16.34 14.84 11.31
C ILE A 216 -17.02 13.65 10.62
N ALA A 217 -16.82 12.43 11.12
CA ALA A 217 -17.44 11.25 10.53
C ALA A 217 -18.97 11.28 10.66
N ASN A 218 -19.50 11.76 11.79
CA ASN A 218 -20.93 11.94 11.99
C ASN A 218 -21.51 13.10 11.17
N ASP A 219 -20.76 14.19 10.97
CA ASP A 219 -21.17 15.29 10.06
C ASP A 219 -21.35 14.79 8.61
N ALA A 220 -20.51 13.85 8.16
CA ALA A 220 -20.68 13.21 6.85
C ALA A 220 -22.01 12.46 6.73
N ILE A 221 -22.45 11.77 7.78
CA ILE A 221 -23.77 11.10 7.84
C ILE A 221 -24.90 12.12 7.77
N VAL A 222 -24.79 13.24 8.49
CA VAL A 222 -25.80 14.31 8.46
C VAL A 222 -25.92 14.92 7.06
N LYS A 223 -24.79 15.18 6.39
CA LYS A 223 -24.77 15.77 5.04
C LYS A 223 -25.19 14.80 3.96
N SER A 224 -24.94 13.50 4.14
CA SER A 224 -25.34 12.44 3.21
C SER A 224 -25.90 11.25 3.97
N PRO A 225 -27.22 11.20 4.22
CA PRO A 225 -27.84 10.13 5.02
C PRO A 225 -27.66 8.72 4.43
N ASN A 226 -27.57 8.59 3.10
CA ASN A 226 -27.50 7.30 2.42
C ASN A 226 -26.08 6.75 2.28
N ASP A 227 -25.09 7.64 2.12
CA ASP A 227 -23.71 7.26 1.78
C ASP A 227 -22.65 7.90 2.68
N GLY A 228 -23.03 8.79 3.60
CA GLY A 228 -22.12 9.54 4.46
C GLY A 228 -21.23 8.65 5.32
N ALA A 229 -21.77 7.55 5.84
CA ALA A 229 -20.97 6.56 6.57
C ALA A 229 -19.90 5.92 5.66
N LYS A 230 -20.28 5.53 4.44
CA LYS A 230 -19.36 4.92 3.46
C LYS A 230 -18.25 5.89 3.06
N ILE A 231 -18.63 7.14 2.78
CA ILE A 231 -17.71 8.24 2.45
C ILE A 231 -16.72 8.48 3.59
N ALA A 232 -17.22 8.58 4.84
CA ALA A 232 -16.38 8.79 6.02
C ALA A 232 -15.39 7.63 6.21
N ILE A 233 -15.84 6.38 6.09
CA ILE A 233 -14.97 5.19 6.19
C ILE A 233 -13.89 5.20 5.12
N ALA A 234 -14.26 5.44 3.86
CA ALA A 234 -13.30 5.48 2.76
C ALA A 234 -12.26 6.60 2.95
N ALA A 235 -12.70 7.78 3.39
CA ALA A 235 -11.84 8.92 3.68
C ALA A 235 -10.89 8.63 4.86
N MET A 236 -11.40 8.06 5.96
CA MET A 236 -10.59 7.71 7.14
C MET A 236 -9.56 6.62 6.82
N LEU A 237 -9.95 5.57 6.10
CA LEU A 237 -9.03 4.52 5.66
C LEU A 237 -7.95 5.07 4.73
N SER A 238 -8.34 5.93 3.77
CA SER A 238 -7.38 6.55 2.87
C SER A 238 -6.41 7.44 3.66
N ALA A 239 -6.90 8.38 4.45
CA ALA A 239 -6.06 9.28 5.24
C ALA A 239 -5.16 8.54 6.26
N ALA A 240 -5.58 7.39 6.77
CA ALA A 240 -4.78 6.61 7.71
C ALA A 240 -3.68 5.77 7.03
N HIS A 241 -3.83 5.43 5.74
CA HIS A 241 -2.99 4.44 5.07
C HIS A 241 -2.34 4.94 3.77
N THR A 242 -2.72 6.12 3.30
CA THR A 242 -1.98 6.89 2.31
C THR A 242 -1.34 8.04 3.06
N CYS A 243 -0.02 8.03 3.19
CA CYS A 243 0.69 9.14 3.79
C CYS A 243 0.36 10.43 3.02
N GLN A 244 -0.32 11.35 3.70
CA GLN A 244 -0.28 12.77 3.40
C GLN A 244 0.55 13.37 4.51
#